data_AF-A0A5B7I850-F1
#
_entry.id   AF-A0A5B7I850-F1
#
_cell.length_a   1.000
_cell.length_b   1.000
_cell.length_c   1.000
_cell.angle_alpha   90.00
_cell.angle_beta   90.00
_cell.angle_gamma   90.00
#
_symmetry.space_group_name_H-M   'P 1'
#
loop_
_entity.id
_entity.type
_entity.pdbx_description
1 polymer ?
#
loop_
_entity_poly.entity_id
_entity_poly.type
_entity_poly.pdbx_seq_one_letter_code
_entity_poly.pdbx_strand_id
1 'polypeptide(L)'
;MKIIHETGYSREECEQYRPVVYSNTIQSLMAIIRAMGQLKIDFKDSSRADDARHFFTLASAADEGELTPELANIMKRLWNESGVQHCFR
;
A
#
# COMPACT_ATOMS: atom_id res chain seq x y z
N MET A 1 17.77 12.09 18.48
CA MET A 1 16.35 12.15 18.04
C MET A 1 16.15 13.46 17.33
N LYS A 2 16.19 13.47 15.99
CA LYS A 2 16.25 14.70 15.18
C LYS A 2 15.08 15.67 15.41
N ILE A 3 13.90 15.13 15.70
CA ILE A 3 12.69 15.93 16.00
C ILE A 3 12.76 16.56 17.40
N ILE A 4 13.38 15.91 18.38
CA ILE A 4 13.36 16.31 19.80
C ILE A 4 14.63 17.07 20.21
N HIS A 5 15.76 16.78 19.58
CA HIS A 5 17.10 17.26 19.97
C HIS A 5 17.81 18.06 18.88
N GLU A 6 17.24 18.17 17.68
CA GLU A 6 17.77 18.94 16.56
C GLU A 6 16.65 19.82 15.97
N THR A 7 16.83 20.36 14.76
CA THR A 7 15.88 21.29 14.11
C THR A 7 14.75 20.60 13.36
N GLY A 8 14.52 19.30 13.56
CA GLY A 8 13.55 18.51 12.79
C GLY A 8 14.02 18.22 11.37
N TYR A 9 13.07 17.88 10.48
CA TYR A 9 13.34 17.55 9.07
C TYR A 9 12.99 18.73 8.17
N SER A 10 13.88 19.04 7.22
CA SER A 10 13.57 20.03 6.18
C SER A 10 12.55 19.47 5.18
N ARG A 11 11.98 20.33 4.34
CA ARG A 11 11.07 19.90 3.28
C ARG A 11 11.77 18.98 2.28
N GLU A 12 13.01 19.31 1.93
CA GLU A 12 13.85 18.55 1.00
C GLU A 12 14.14 17.16 1.56
N GLU A 13 14.42 17.06 2.87
CA GLU A 13 14.61 15.77 3.54
C GLU A 13 13.32 14.95 3.54
N CYS A 14 12.16 15.57 3.80
CA CYS A 14 10.87 14.90 3.72
C CYS A 14 10.57 14.36 2.32
N GLU A 15 10.88 15.11 1.26
CA GLU A 15 10.71 14.64 -0.12
C GLU A 15 11.64 13.46 -0.44
N GLN A 16 12.82 13.37 0.17
CA GLN A 16 13.70 12.18 0.04
C GLN A 16 13.12 10.93 0.70
N TYR A 17 12.27 11.07 1.72
CA TYR A 17 11.58 9.93 2.35
C TYR A 17 10.29 9.52 1.61
N ARG A 18 9.75 10.37 0.74
CA ARG A 18 8.49 10.10 0.04
C ARG A 18 8.52 8.77 -0.77
N PRO A 19 9.58 8.43 -1.52
CA PRO A 19 9.70 7.12 -2.17
C PRO A 19 9.63 5.94 -1.19
N VAL A 20 10.25 6.08 -0.01
CA VAL A 20 10.23 5.07 1.05
C VAL A 20 8.81 4.87 1.59
N VAL A 21 8.06 5.96 1.81
CA VAL A 21 6.66 5.89 2.24
C VAL A 21 5.80 5.17 1.21
N TYR A 22 5.99 5.46 -0.09
CA TYR A 22 5.26 4.79 -1.17
C TYR A 22 5.57 3.29 -1.22
N SER A 23 6.86 2.92 -1.22
CA SER A 23 7.29 1.53 -1.21
C SER A 23 6.70 0.76 -0.01
N ASN A 24 6.80 1.32 1.19
CA ASN A 24 6.25 0.72 2.40
C ASN A 24 4.74 0.51 2.31
N THR A 25 4.00 1.46 1.73
CA THR A 25 2.54 1.38 1.60
C THR A 25 2.13 0.28 0.62
N ILE A 26 2.81 0.19 -0.52
CA ILE A 26 2.55 -0.86 -1.53
C ILE A 26 2.88 -2.24 -0.95
N GLN A 27 4.06 -2.38 -0.33
CA GLN A 27 4.48 -3.64 0.30
C GLN A 27 3.55 -4.09 1.42
N SER A 28 3.09 -3.16 2.27
CA SER A 28 2.16 -3.47 3.35
C SER A 28 0.83 -3.99 2.82
N LEU A 29 0.27 -3.36 1.78
CA LEU A 29 -0.99 -3.83 1.20
C LEU A 29 -0.82 -5.19 0.49
N MET A 30 0.30 -5.40 -0.23
CA MET A 30 0.62 -6.72 -0.81
C MET A 30 0.67 -7.81 0.26
N ALA A 31 1.29 -7.52 1.41
CA ALA A 31 1.38 -8.47 2.52
C ALA A 31 -0.01 -8.85 3.06
N ILE A 32 -0.90 -7.86 3.25
CA ILE A 32 -2.27 -8.11 3.73
C ILE A 32 -3.05 -8.97 2.73
N ILE A 33 -3.01 -8.65 1.43
CA ILE A 33 -3.74 -9.42 0.41
C ILE A 33 -3.20 -10.86 0.30
N ARG A 34 -1.88 -11.06 0.45
CA ARG A 34 -1.30 -12.41 0.51
C ARG A 34 -1.77 -13.15 1.77
N ALA A 35 -1.82 -12.48 2.92
CA ALA A 35 -2.30 -13.06 4.17
C ALA A 35 -3.78 -13.46 4.10
N MET A 36 -4.63 -12.69 3.41
CA MET A 36 -6.03 -13.07 3.16
C MET A 36 -6.15 -14.46 2.53
N GLY A 37 -5.32 -14.76 1.52
CA GLY A 37 -5.29 -16.08 0.89
C GLY A 37 -4.86 -17.21 1.84
N GLN A 38 -3.92 -16.94 2.75
CA GLN A 38 -3.46 -17.92 3.75
C GLN A 38 -4.49 -18.15 4.85
N LEU A 39 -5.17 -17.09 5.29
CA LEU A 39 -6.18 -17.11 6.33
C LEU A 39 -7.57 -17.48 5.80
N LYS A 40 -7.72 -17.68 4.49
CA LYS A 40 -8.99 -17.96 3.80
C LYS A 40 -10.04 -16.88 4.08
N ILE A 41 -9.62 -15.62 4.06
CA ILE A 41 -10.49 -14.46 4.16
C ILE A 41 -10.82 -14.02 2.74
N ASP A 42 -12.09 -14.15 2.38
CA ASP A 42 -12.57 -13.72 1.07
C ASP A 42 -12.83 -12.21 1.02
N PHE A 43 -12.71 -11.64 -0.18
CA PHE A 43 -13.26 -10.30 -0.43
C PHE A 43 -14.80 -10.36 -0.31
N LYS A 44 -15.41 -9.34 0.31
CA LYS A 44 -16.88 -9.26 0.36
C LYS A 44 -17.50 -8.96 -1.00
N ASP A 45 -16.80 -8.19 -1.83
CA ASP A 45 -17.19 -7.87 -3.20
C ASP A 45 -16.26 -8.62 -4.16
N SER A 46 -16.83 -9.50 -4.99
CA SER A 46 -16.09 -10.30 -5.96
C SER A 46 -15.33 -9.47 -6.98
N SER A 47 -15.78 -8.25 -7.30
CA SER A 47 -15.05 -7.33 -8.18
C SER A 47 -13.70 -6.87 -7.61
N ARG A 48 -13.47 -7.03 -6.30
CA ARG A 48 -12.20 -6.69 -5.65
C ARG A 48 -11.11 -7.71 -5.93
N ALA A 49 -11.45 -8.94 -6.34
CA ALA A 49 -10.48 -9.90 -6.81
C ALA A 49 -9.78 -9.41 -8.10
N ASP A 50 -10.52 -8.72 -8.97
CA ASP A 50 -9.96 -8.11 -10.19
C ASP A 50 -9.03 -6.94 -9.85
N ASP A 51 -9.46 -6.09 -8.91
CA ASP A 51 -8.62 -5.00 -8.38
C ASP A 51 -7.33 -5.56 -7.75
N ALA A 52 -7.39 -6.66 -7.01
CA ALA A 52 -6.21 -7.28 -6.41
C ALA A 52 -5.24 -7.84 -7.46
N ARG A 53 -5.77 -8.50 -8.51
CA ARG A 53 -4.95 -8.95 -9.65
C ARG A 53 -4.28 -7.77 -10.36
N HIS A 54 -5.05 -6.72 -10.63
CA HIS A 54 -4.53 -5.52 -11.29
C HIS A 54 -3.49 -4.80 -10.42
N PHE A 55 -3.72 -4.72 -9.10
CA PHE A 55 -2.77 -4.18 -8.14
C PHE A 55 -1.42 -4.90 -8.19
N PHE A 56 -1.39 -6.24 -8.19
CA PHE A 56 -0.13 -6.98 -8.27
C PHE A 56 0.62 -6.74 -9.58
N THR A 57 -0.08 -6.61 -10.71
CA THR A 57 0.53 -6.29 -12.00
C THR A 57 1.17 -4.91 -11.97
N LEU A 58 0.43 -3.88 -11.52
CA LEU A 58 0.94 -2.52 -11.45
C LEU A 58 2.06 -2.36 -10.43
N ALA A 59 1.93 -2.97 -9.25
CA ALA A 59 2.94 -2.92 -8.21
C ALA A 59 4.24 -3.61 -8.63
N SER A 60 4.18 -4.66 -9.47
CA SER A 60 5.38 -5.34 -9.99
C SER A 60 6.05 -4.57 -11.13
N ALA A 61 5.30 -3.72 -11.84
CA ALA A 61 5.79 -2.91 -12.94
C ALA A 61 6.24 -1.50 -12.51
N ALA A 62 5.84 -1.05 -11.30
CA ALA A 62 6.21 0.24 -10.76
C ALA A 62 7.68 0.25 -10.35
N ASP A 63 8.39 1.32 -10.71
CA ASP A 63 9.73 1.57 -10.22
C ASP A 63 9.73 1.79 -8.70
N GLU A 64 10.85 1.48 -8.05
CA GLU A 64 10.95 1.55 -6.60
C GLU A 64 10.69 2.99 -6.11
N GLY A 65 9.63 3.14 -5.32
CA GLY A 65 9.25 4.43 -4.76
C GLY A 65 8.42 5.32 -5.68
N GLU A 66 7.89 4.79 -6.79
CA GLU A 66 6.85 5.45 -7.57
C GLU A 66 5.44 5.00 -7.16
N LEU A 67 4.51 5.95 -7.11
CA LEU A 67 3.10 5.70 -6.86
C LEU A 67 2.28 6.43 -7.91
N THR A 68 1.91 5.72 -8.97
CA THR A 68 1.07 6.28 -10.04
C THR A 68 -0.34 6.56 -9.54
N PRO A 69 -1.09 7.50 -10.14
CA PRO A 69 -2.48 7.77 -9.76
C PRO A 69 -3.37 6.54 -9.88
N GLU A 70 -3.14 5.68 -10.87
CA GLU A 70 -3.88 4.44 -11.07
C GLU A 70 -3.63 3.44 -9.92
N LEU A 71 -2.36 3.20 -9.59
CA LEU A 71 -1.96 2.33 -8.48
C LEU A 71 -2.55 2.83 -7.16
N ALA A 72 -2.45 4.15 -6.88
CA ALA A 72 -3.04 4.76 -5.70
C ALA A 72 -4.57 4.58 -5.62
N ASN A 73 -5.28 4.70 -6.74
CA ASN A 73 -6.73 4.52 -6.78
C ASN A 73 -7.14 3.07 -6.51
N ILE A 74 -6.43 2.10 -7.07
CA ILE A 74 -6.68 0.67 -6.79
C ILE A 74 -6.38 0.35 -5.33
N MET A 75 -5.25 0.83 -4.79
CA MET A 75 -4.91 0.65 -3.37
C MET A 75 -6.00 1.20 -2.44
N LYS A 76 -6.56 2.39 -2.75
CA LYS A 76 -7.68 2.96 -1.98
C LYS A 76 -8.93 2.09 -2.03
N ARG A 77 -9.28 1.50 -3.18
CA ARG A 77 -10.44 0.61 -3.29
C ARG A 77 -10.26 -0.67 -2.50
N LEU A 78 -9.06 -1.26 -2.58
CA LEU A 78 -8.72 -2.47 -1.82
C LEU A 78 -8.69 -2.19 -0.31
N TRP A 79 -8.10 -1.07 0.12
CA TRP A 79 -8.04 -0.73 1.55
C TRP A 79 -9.43 -0.52 2.17
N ASN A 80 -10.38 0.03 1.42
CA ASN A 80 -11.77 0.22 1.90
C ASN A 80 -12.61 -1.07 1.87
N GLU A 81 -12.06 -2.19 1.40
CA GLU A 81 -12.76 -3.46 1.38
C GLU A 81 -12.78 -4.10 2.78
N SER A 82 -13.93 -4.66 3.16
CA SER A 82 -14.15 -5.22 4.50
C SER A 82 -13.32 -6.47 4.83
N GLY A 83 -13.09 -7.37 3.88
CA GLY A 83 -12.19 -8.53 4.04
C GLY A 83 -10.74 -8.09 4.21
N VAL A 84 -10.27 -7.09 3.45
CA VAL A 84 -8.95 -6.48 3.64
C VAL A 84 -8.83 -5.85 5.03
N GLN A 85 -9.82 -5.06 5.46
CA GLN A 85 -9.86 -4.50 6.82
C GLN A 85 -9.95 -5.57 7.91
N HIS A 86 -10.63 -6.69 7.65
CA HIS A 86 -10.71 -7.81 8.58
C HIS A 86 -9.37 -8.51 8.74
N CYS A 87 -8.64 -8.74 7.64
CA CYS A 87 -7.33 -9.38 7.66
C CYS A 87 -6.24 -8.51 8.31
N PHE A 88 -6.37 -7.18 8.24
CA PHE A 88 -5.43 -6.26 8.87
C PHE A 88 -5.53 -6.23 10.40
N ARG A 89 -6.71 -6.52 10.97
CA ARG A 89 -6.96 -6.50 12.41
C ARG A 89 -6.47 -7.77 13.09
#